data_AF-A0A3M1FEX4-F1
#
_entry.id   AF-A0A3M1FEX4-F1
#
_cell.length_a   1.000
_cell.length_b   1.000
_cell.length_c   1.000
_cell.angle_alpha   90.00
_cell.angle_beta   90.00
_cell.angle_gamma   90.00
#
_symmetry.space_group_name_H-M   'P 1'
#
loop_
_entity.id
_entity.type
_entity.pdbx_description
1 polymer ?
#
loop_
_entity_poly.entity_id
_entity_poly.type
_entity_poly.pdbx_seq_one_letter_code
_entity_poly.pdbx_strand_id
1 'polypeptide(L)'
;MTRRGRASKERAGGPSGNAQGSPAQRLEALSARIGDCTRCPLHRDRTKIVFGSGNPEARIMFIGEAPGYEEDRQGVPFVGRSGRLLRRMLGALSFPLDEIYIANIVKCRPPGNRDPEEGEIAACLPFLERQIEIVA
;
A
#
# COMPACT_ATOMS: atom_id res chain seq x y z
N MET A 1 -14.87 -60.13 23.27
CA MET A 1 -15.77 -58.98 23.10
C MET A 1 -15.57 -58.02 24.26
N THR A 2 -14.78 -56.96 24.08
CA THR A 2 -14.91 -55.68 24.82
C THR A 2 -13.96 -54.66 24.18
N ARG A 3 -14.55 -53.65 23.53
CA ARG A 3 -13.90 -52.46 22.96
C ARG A 3 -13.50 -51.51 24.08
N ARG A 4 -12.28 -50.97 24.04
CA ARG A 4 -11.90 -49.57 24.38
C ARG A 4 -10.57 -49.31 23.65
N GLY A 5 -10.50 -48.57 22.55
CA GLY A 5 -10.88 -47.16 22.39
C GLY A 5 -9.66 -46.27 22.62
N ARG A 6 -8.63 -46.34 21.75
CA ARG A 6 -7.43 -45.51 21.82
C ARG A 6 -7.66 -44.25 20.98
N ALA A 7 -8.25 -43.21 21.57
CA ALA A 7 -8.35 -41.89 20.93
C ALA A 7 -6.95 -41.26 20.90
N SER A 8 -6.36 -41.20 19.71
CA SER A 8 -5.08 -40.54 19.46
C SER A 8 -5.35 -39.27 18.66
N LYS A 9 -5.18 -38.12 19.32
CA LYS A 9 -4.87 -36.78 18.78
C LYS A 9 -5.53 -36.40 17.44
N GLU A 10 -6.67 -35.72 17.51
CA GLU A 10 -7.00 -34.67 16.53
C GLU A 10 -6.07 -33.47 16.80
N ARG A 11 -5.06 -33.30 15.94
CA ARG A 11 -4.39 -32.01 15.80
C ARG A 11 -5.30 -31.13 14.93
N ALA A 12 -6.14 -30.34 15.57
CA ALA A 12 -6.79 -29.20 14.93
C ALA A 12 -5.76 -28.06 14.76
N GLY A 13 -5.71 -27.47 13.56
CA GLY A 13 -4.92 -26.27 13.25
C GLY A 13 -3.85 -26.51 12.19
N GLY A 14 -4.26 -26.67 10.92
CA GLY A 14 -3.35 -26.59 9.78
C GLY A 14 -2.77 -25.17 9.62
N PRO A 15 -1.64 -25.00 8.91
CA PRO A 15 -1.01 -23.70 8.74
C PRO A 15 -1.93 -22.76 7.96
N SER A 16 -2.15 -21.57 8.52
CA SER A 16 -2.90 -20.44 7.94
C SER A 16 -2.52 -20.17 6.49
N GLY A 17 -3.54 -19.90 5.68
CA GLY A 17 -3.47 -19.76 4.22
C GLY A 17 -2.33 -18.89 3.70
N ASN A 18 -1.45 -19.52 2.93
CA ASN A 18 -0.29 -18.89 2.30
C ASN A 18 -0.67 -17.69 1.40
N ALA A 19 0.16 -16.66 1.53
CA ALA A 19 0.35 -15.56 0.58
C ALA A 19 0.85 -16.08 -0.78
N GLN A 20 -0.05 -16.60 -1.61
CA GLN A 20 0.29 -17.07 -2.96
C GLN A 20 0.31 -15.90 -3.96
N GLY A 21 1.30 -15.88 -4.87
CA GLY A 21 1.43 -14.91 -5.96
C GLY A 21 2.70 -14.05 -5.89
N SER A 22 3.15 -13.53 -7.04
CA SER A 22 4.27 -12.59 -7.12
C SER A 22 3.97 -11.30 -6.34
N PRO A 23 4.98 -10.50 -5.95
CA PRO A 23 4.76 -9.21 -5.29
C PRO A 23 3.78 -8.32 -6.07
N ALA A 24 3.87 -8.30 -7.39
CA ALA A 24 2.93 -7.59 -8.26
C ALA A 24 1.48 -8.04 -8.07
N GLN A 25 1.22 -9.36 -8.10
CA GLN A 25 -0.11 -9.93 -7.91
C GLN A 25 -0.65 -9.64 -6.51
N ARG A 26 0.21 -9.69 -5.49
CA ARG A 26 -0.16 -9.36 -4.10
C ARG A 26 -0.51 -7.88 -3.94
N LEU A 27 0.22 -6.98 -4.59
CA LEU A 27 -0.10 -5.54 -4.61
C LEU A 27 -1.41 -5.26 -5.34
N GLU A 28 -1.66 -5.93 -6.47
CA GLU A 28 -2.92 -5.83 -7.21
C GLU A 28 -4.11 -6.28 -6.35
N ALA A 29 -3.98 -7.43 -5.68
CA ALA A 29 -5.00 -7.93 -4.75
C ALA A 29 -5.22 -6.97 -3.57
N LEU A 30 -4.16 -6.33 -3.05
CA LEU A 30 -4.28 -5.32 -2.00
C LEU A 30 -5.00 -4.06 -2.50
N SER A 31 -4.68 -3.60 -3.72
CA SER A 31 -5.34 -2.46 -4.35
C SER A 31 -6.85 -2.73 -4.55
N ALA A 32 -7.20 -3.93 -5.03
CA ALA A 32 -8.58 -4.36 -5.17
C ALA A 32 -9.35 -4.38 -3.84
N ARG A 33 -8.70 -4.75 -2.73
CA ARG A 33 -9.30 -4.70 -1.38
C ARG A 33 -9.56 -3.28 -0.87
N ILE A 34 -8.82 -2.29 -1.36
CA ILE A 34 -9.11 -0.89 -1.05
C ILE A 34 -10.44 -0.50 -1.71
N GLY A 35 -10.63 -0.85 -2.98
CA GLY A 35 -11.86 -0.59 -3.74
C GLY A 35 -12.24 0.89 -3.73
N ASP A 36 -13.54 1.20 -3.62
CA ASP A 36 -14.03 2.57 -3.40
C ASP A 36 -14.05 2.91 -1.89
N CYS A 37 -12.87 2.90 -1.26
CA CYS A 37 -12.71 3.01 0.19
C CYS A 37 -13.41 4.24 0.81
N THR A 38 -14.26 4.02 1.82
CA THR A 38 -14.95 5.07 2.60
C THR A 38 -14.59 5.07 4.08
N ARG A 39 -13.43 4.51 4.44
CA ARG A 39 -13.04 4.25 5.85
C ARG A 39 -12.62 5.50 6.63
N CYS A 40 -12.37 6.62 5.96
CA CYS A 40 -12.08 7.91 6.58
C CYS A 40 -12.69 9.07 5.78
N PRO A 41 -12.83 10.28 6.36
CA PRO A 41 -13.51 11.41 5.73
C PRO A 41 -12.93 11.86 4.38
N LEU A 42 -11.63 11.61 4.12
CA LEU A 42 -10.96 11.97 2.87
C LEU A 42 -11.61 11.40 1.61
N HIS A 43 -12.43 10.35 1.74
CA HIS A 43 -13.19 9.80 0.62
C HIS A 43 -14.17 10.81 -0.01
N ARG A 44 -14.61 11.83 0.74
CA ARG A 44 -15.63 12.78 0.28
C ARG A 44 -15.10 13.77 -0.76
N ASP A 45 -13.83 14.11 -0.67
CA ASP A 45 -13.22 15.18 -1.46
C ASP A 45 -12.21 14.69 -2.50
N ARG A 46 -11.76 13.43 -2.41
CA ARG A 46 -10.83 12.85 -3.37
C ARG A 46 -11.47 12.68 -4.75
N THR A 47 -10.68 12.91 -5.79
CA THR A 47 -11.03 12.48 -7.15
C THR A 47 -10.69 11.00 -7.34
N LYS A 48 -9.50 10.59 -6.91
CA LYS A 48 -9.04 9.21 -7.05
C LYS A 48 -8.26 8.76 -5.82
N ILE A 49 -8.31 7.46 -5.58
CA ILE A 49 -7.38 6.82 -4.67
C ILE A 49 -6.02 6.72 -5.36
N VAL A 50 -4.96 7.13 -4.65
CA VAL A 50 -3.57 7.04 -5.08
C VAL A 50 -2.88 5.97 -4.24
N PHE A 51 -2.83 4.75 -4.77
CA PHE A 51 -2.39 3.57 -4.02
C PHE A 51 -0.86 3.54 -3.79
N GLY A 52 -0.11 3.46 -4.89
CA GLY A 52 1.33 3.28 -4.94
C GLY A 52 1.72 2.87 -6.37
N SER A 53 2.97 3.09 -6.75
CA SER A 53 3.46 2.75 -8.09
C SER A 53 4.97 2.55 -8.09
N GLY A 54 5.46 1.75 -9.03
CA GLY A 54 6.88 1.48 -9.22
C GLY A 54 7.12 -0.02 -9.33
N ASN A 55 8.35 -0.43 -9.04
CA ASN A 55 8.75 -1.83 -9.10
C ASN A 55 8.22 -2.60 -7.88
N PRO A 56 7.39 -3.64 -8.05
CA PRO A 56 6.92 -4.49 -6.96
C PRO A 56 8.02 -5.23 -6.20
N GLU A 57 9.20 -5.35 -6.82
CA GLU A 57 10.41 -5.99 -6.27
C GLU A 57 11.49 -4.93 -5.95
N ALA A 58 11.09 -3.67 -5.76
CA ALA A 58 11.99 -2.57 -5.47
C ALA A 58 12.79 -2.81 -4.18
N ARG A 59 14.08 -2.46 -4.22
CA ARG A 59 14.93 -2.48 -3.02
C ARG A 59 14.75 -1.25 -2.14
N ILE A 60 14.23 -0.16 -2.72
CA ILE A 60 14.00 1.11 -2.02
C ILE A 60 12.55 1.53 -2.22
N MET A 61 11.89 1.82 -1.10
CA MET A 61 10.55 2.38 -1.08
C MET A 61 10.59 3.84 -0.58
N PHE A 62 9.99 4.76 -1.34
CA PHE A 62 9.76 6.14 -0.91
C PHE A 62 8.32 6.29 -0.42
N ILE A 63 8.16 6.81 0.79
CA ILE A 63 6.86 7.02 1.42
C ILE A 63 6.66 8.51 1.65
N GLY A 64 5.69 9.10 0.96
CA GLY A 64 5.22 10.45 1.23
C GLY A 64 4.09 10.49 2.24
N GLU A 65 3.65 11.68 2.60
CA GLU A 65 2.55 11.87 3.54
C GLU A 65 1.19 11.60 2.88
N ALA A 66 0.87 12.37 1.83
CA ALA A 66 -0.42 12.34 1.17
C ALA A 66 -0.30 12.66 -0.34
N PRO A 67 -1.30 12.29 -1.16
CA PRO A 67 -1.39 12.73 -2.54
C PRO A 67 -1.65 14.25 -2.62
N GLY A 68 -0.96 14.92 -3.54
CA GLY A 68 -1.24 16.31 -3.91
C GLY A 68 -2.36 16.42 -4.94
N TYR A 69 -2.59 17.64 -5.44
CA TYR A 69 -3.61 17.93 -6.47
C TYR A 69 -3.43 17.10 -7.74
N GLU A 70 -2.20 17.05 -8.26
CA GLU A 70 -1.91 16.35 -9.51
C GLU A 70 -2.02 14.85 -9.34
N GLU A 71 -1.55 14.33 -8.20
CA GLU A 71 -1.65 12.92 -7.85
C GLU A 71 -3.11 12.47 -7.76
N ASP A 72 -3.96 13.22 -7.05
CA ASP A 72 -5.40 12.93 -6.92
C ASP A 72 -6.12 12.93 -8.27
N ARG A 73 -5.82 13.93 -9.11
CA ARG A 73 -6.41 14.01 -10.46
C ARG A 73 -5.99 12.83 -11.34
N GLN A 74 -4.73 12.43 -11.27
CA GLN A 74 -4.16 11.41 -12.16
C GLN A 74 -4.37 9.99 -11.63
N GLY A 75 -4.37 9.79 -10.32
CA GLY A 75 -4.37 8.48 -9.66
C GLY A 75 -2.96 7.90 -9.48
N VAL A 76 -1.92 8.71 -9.67
CA VAL A 76 -0.51 8.27 -9.71
C VAL A 76 0.30 9.07 -8.69
N PRO A 77 1.09 8.43 -7.81
CA PRO A 77 1.85 9.14 -6.79
C PRO A 77 3.04 9.90 -7.39
N PHE A 78 3.41 11.02 -6.76
CA PHE A 78 4.64 11.78 -7.03
C PHE A 78 4.79 12.19 -8.52
N VAL A 79 3.73 12.77 -9.09
CA VAL A 79 3.71 13.36 -10.45
C VAL A 79 3.78 14.90 -10.42
N GLY A 80 3.46 15.50 -9.28
CA GLY A 80 3.53 16.92 -8.99
C GLY A 80 4.96 17.44 -8.81
N ARG A 81 5.08 18.66 -8.25
CA ARG A 81 6.38 19.35 -8.12
C ARG A 81 7.38 18.55 -7.30
N SER A 82 6.98 18.05 -6.13
CA SER A 82 7.84 17.28 -5.22
C SER A 82 8.29 15.96 -5.85
N GLY A 83 7.39 15.27 -6.57
CA GLY A 83 7.73 14.05 -7.30
C GLY A 83 8.74 14.26 -8.43
N ARG A 84 8.60 15.37 -9.19
CA ARG A 84 9.60 15.75 -10.18
C ARG A 84 10.95 16.09 -9.56
N LEU A 85 10.96 16.74 -8.39
CA LEU A 85 12.20 17.02 -7.66
C LEU A 85 12.87 15.71 -7.21
N LEU A 86 12.11 14.77 -6.61
CA LEU A 86 12.62 13.45 -6.23
C LEU A 86 13.27 12.73 -7.42
N ARG A 87 12.56 12.65 -8.55
CA ARG A 87 13.08 12.00 -9.77
C ARG A 87 14.36 12.66 -10.30
N ARG A 88 14.48 13.99 -10.21
CA ARG A 88 15.71 14.71 -10.57
C ARG A 88 16.87 14.38 -9.63
N MET A 89 16.62 14.31 -8.32
CA MET A 89 17.65 13.95 -7.34
C MET A 89 18.14 12.51 -7.55
N LEU A 90 17.22 11.57 -7.76
CA LEU A 90 17.58 10.18 -8.08
C LEU A 90 18.36 10.08 -9.39
N GLY A 91 17.93 10.80 -10.43
CA GLY A 91 18.65 10.88 -11.70
C GLY A 91 20.07 11.44 -11.54
N ALA A 92 20.26 12.47 -10.71
CA ALA A 92 21.58 13.03 -10.42
C ALA A 92 22.51 12.04 -9.69
N LEU A 93 21.94 11.10 -8.93
CA LEU A 93 22.68 10.02 -8.26
C LEU A 93 22.88 8.79 -9.17
N SER A 94 22.44 8.85 -10.44
CA SER A 94 22.38 7.70 -11.34
C SER A 94 21.58 6.52 -10.75
N PHE A 95 20.59 6.83 -9.90
CA PHE A 95 19.73 5.82 -9.30
C PHE A 95 18.58 5.45 -10.27
N PRO A 96 18.45 4.17 -10.66
CA PRO A 96 17.41 3.72 -11.59
C PRO A 96 16.00 3.89 -11.02
N LEU A 97 15.15 4.65 -11.73
CA LEU A 97 13.76 4.91 -11.32
C LEU A 97 12.84 3.68 -11.43
N ASP A 98 13.28 2.64 -12.11
CA ASP A 98 12.64 1.32 -12.21
C ASP A 98 13.09 0.36 -11.08
N GLU A 99 13.94 0.79 -10.16
CA GLU A 99 14.29 0.03 -8.95
C GLU A 99 13.58 0.53 -7.68
N ILE A 100 12.68 1.52 -7.80
CA ILE A 100 11.98 2.12 -6.66
C ILE A 100 10.50 1.79 -6.66
N TYR A 101 9.92 1.73 -5.47
CA TYR A 101 8.48 1.76 -5.25
C TYR A 101 8.10 3.02 -4.48
N ILE A 102 6.98 3.64 -4.83
CA ILE A 102 6.53 4.90 -4.21
C ILE A 102 5.11 4.73 -3.70
N ALA A 103 4.84 5.17 -2.47
CA ALA A 103 3.51 5.24 -1.88
C ALA A 103 3.37 6.46 -0.96
N ASN A 104 2.19 6.64 -0.38
CA ASN A 104 1.91 7.63 0.66
C ASN A 104 1.32 6.97 1.92
N ILE A 105 1.42 7.65 3.07
CA ILE A 105 0.75 7.24 4.31
C ILE A 105 -0.76 7.17 4.10
N VAL A 106 -1.38 8.27 3.66
CA VAL A 106 -2.79 8.26 3.24
C VAL A 106 -2.93 8.10 1.74
N LYS A 107 -4.00 7.43 1.28
CA LYS A 107 -4.25 7.15 -0.16
C LYS A 107 -5.16 8.15 -0.85
N CYS A 108 -5.62 9.16 -0.12
CA CYS A 108 -6.57 10.16 -0.58
C CYS A 108 -6.00 11.54 -0.25
N ARG A 109 -6.20 12.51 -1.14
CA ARG A 109 -5.74 13.89 -0.92
C ARG A 109 -6.56 14.57 0.18
N PRO A 110 -5.93 15.16 1.21
CA PRO A 110 -6.61 16.02 2.17
C PRO A 110 -7.12 17.32 1.54
N PRO A 111 -8.26 17.86 2.01
CA PRO A 111 -8.77 19.16 1.55
C PRO A 111 -7.71 20.25 1.66
N GLY A 112 -7.54 21.04 0.59
CA GLY A 112 -6.53 22.11 0.56
C GLY A 112 -5.07 21.65 0.59
N ASN A 113 -4.77 20.34 0.48
CA ASN A 113 -3.45 19.76 0.79
C ASN A 113 -2.99 20.04 2.23
N ARG A 114 -3.89 20.07 3.21
CA ARG A 114 -3.48 20.05 4.61
C ARG A 114 -2.79 18.72 4.97
N ASP A 115 -2.12 18.69 6.10
CA ASP A 115 -1.60 17.46 6.68
C ASP A 115 -2.78 16.52 7.03
N PRO A 116 -2.61 15.19 6.91
CA PRO A 116 -3.63 14.23 7.31
C PRO A 116 -3.77 14.17 8.83
N GLU A 117 -5.01 14.04 9.30
CA GLU A 117 -5.33 13.90 10.71
C GLU A 117 -5.00 12.49 11.22
N GLU A 118 -4.81 12.34 12.53
CA GLU A 118 -4.45 11.04 13.15
C GLU A 118 -5.42 9.92 12.77
N GLY A 119 -6.73 10.20 12.74
CA GLY A 119 -7.75 9.22 12.34
C GLY A 119 -7.67 8.83 10.86
N GLU A 120 -7.23 9.76 9.99
CA GLU A 120 -7.05 9.50 8.56
C GLU A 120 -5.81 8.64 8.32
N ILE A 121 -4.73 8.92 9.05
CA ILE A 121 -3.51 8.11 9.07
C ILE A 121 -3.84 6.70 9.57
N ALA A 122 -4.47 6.58 10.74
CA ALA A 122 -4.79 5.29 11.35
C ALA A 122 -5.68 4.41 10.44
N ALA A 123 -6.62 5.02 9.71
CA ALA A 123 -7.48 4.30 8.77
C ALA A 123 -6.72 3.79 7.53
N CYS A 124 -5.65 4.45 7.10
CA CYS A 124 -4.87 4.08 5.91
C CYS A 124 -3.64 3.24 6.21
N LEU A 125 -3.06 3.36 7.40
CA LEU A 125 -1.79 2.73 7.78
C LEU A 125 -1.76 1.21 7.52
N PRO A 126 -2.82 0.42 7.80
CA PRO A 126 -2.80 -1.02 7.53
C PRO A 126 -2.57 -1.37 6.05
N PHE A 127 -2.96 -0.50 5.12
CA PHE A 127 -2.68 -0.72 3.69
C PHE A 127 -1.23 -0.40 3.35
N LEU A 128 -0.65 0.64 3.95
CA LEU A 128 0.76 0.97 3.76
C LEU A 128 1.66 -0.12 4.35
N GLU A 129 1.38 -0.57 5.58
CA GLU A 129 2.10 -1.68 6.22
C GLU A 129 2.09 -2.92 5.33
N ARG A 130 0.93 -3.26 4.77
CA ARG A 130 0.84 -4.40 3.85
C ARG A 130 1.59 -4.17 2.54
N GLN A 131 1.67 -2.94 2.02
CA GLN A 131 2.54 -2.64 0.87
C GLN A 131 4.00 -2.86 1.21
N ILE A 132 4.46 -2.42 2.38
CA ILE A 132 5.82 -2.63 2.87
C ILE A 132 6.12 -4.12 2.97
N GLU A 133 5.26 -4.92 3.58
CA GLU A 133 5.40 -6.39 3.67
C GLU A 133 5.34 -7.14 2.32
N ILE A 134 4.87 -6.50 1.25
CA ILE A 134 4.86 -7.10 -0.08
C ILE A 134 6.14 -6.79 -0.84
N VAL A 135 6.67 -5.57 -0.66
CA VAL A 135 7.84 -5.05 -1.40
C VAL A 135 9.16 -5.37 -0.67
N ALA A 136 9.16 -5.43 0.66
CA ALA A 136 10.30 -5.79 1.51
C ALA A 136 10.32 -7.29 1.85
#